data_AF-A0A9P5ZRZ1-F1
#
_entry.id   AF-A0A9P5ZRZ1-F1
#
_cell.length_a   1.000
_cell.length_b   1.000
_cell.length_c   1.000
_cell.angle_alpha   90.00
_cell.angle_beta   90.00
_cell.angle_gamma   90.00
#
_symmetry.space_group_name_H-M   'P 1'
#
loop_
_entity.id
_entity.type
_entity.pdbx_description
1 polymer ?
#
loop_
_entity_poly.entity_id
_entity_poly.type
_entity_poly.pdbx_seq_one_letter_code
_entity_poly.pdbx_strand_id
1 'polypeptide(L)'
;PPRHQNVTQEEVSCRPVGDCEACPHELLHEPFCQPFGNRRRMHCVNITETALFPSIPVHIGSPLPPHSSQTLPHSNNNRQLDESTAWESCGRIVDQERADFWEFIACNVLFAGISLFVLFARSRRLQALQARQLAARIGLIRNTTRVRP
;
A
#
# COMPACT_ATOMS: atom_id res chain seq x y z
N PRO A 1 -24.43 30.68 31.34
CA PRO A 1 -23.44 29.95 32.17
C PRO A 1 -23.49 28.44 31.89
N PRO A 2 -22.48 27.85 31.20
CA PRO A 2 -22.45 26.41 31.00
C PRO A 2 -22.00 25.71 32.29
N ARG A 3 -22.69 24.61 32.64
CA ARG A 3 -22.37 23.78 33.81
C ARG A 3 -21.05 23.06 33.56
N HIS A 4 -20.13 23.17 34.52
CA HIS A 4 -19.01 22.23 34.65
C HIS A 4 -19.58 20.83 34.86
N GLN A 5 -19.61 20.01 33.82
CA GLN A 5 -19.74 18.56 34.00
C GLN A 5 -18.38 18.08 34.50
N ASN A 6 -18.38 17.57 35.73
CA ASN A 6 -17.24 16.90 36.34
C ASN A 6 -17.10 15.54 35.65
N VAL A 7 -16.49 15.52 34.47
CA VAL A 7 -16.18 14.29 33.75
C VAL A 7 -14.97 13.69 34.44
N THR A 8 -15.19 12.64 35.24
CA THR A 8 -14.11 11.72 35.61
C THR A 8 -13.52 11.16 34.31
N GLN A 9 -12.37 11.69 33.89
CA GLN A 9 -11.66 11.18 32.72
C GLN A 9 -11.13 9.78 33.03
N GLU A 10 -11.87 8.77 32.57
CA GLU A 10 -11.29 7.45 32.37
C GLU A 10 -10.18 7.61 31.32
N GLU A 11 -8.93 7.43 31.76
CA GLU A 11 -7.77 7.59 30.90
C GLU A 11 -7.58 6.30 30.12
N VAL A 12 -7.73 6.35 28.79
CA VAL A 12 -7.65 5.17 27.91
C VAL A 12 -6.36 5.23 27.09
N SER A 13 -5.59 4.14 27.07
CA SER A 13 -4.39 3.99 26.23
C SER A 13 -4.67 3.04 25.07
N CYS A 14 -4.45 3.49 23.84
CA CYS A 14 -4.61 2.67 22.64
C CYS A 14 -3.26 2.39 21.96
N ARG A 15 -3.07 1.16 21.47
CA ARG A 15 -1.91 0.75 20.69
C ARG A 15 -2.32 -0.02 19.43
N PRO A 16 -1.63 0.15 18.29
CA PRO A 16 -1.92 -0.60 17.08
C PRO A 16 -1.53 -2.07 17.22
N VAL A 17 -2.38 -2.99 16.73
CA VAL A 17 -2.21 -4.45 16.81
C VAL A 17 -2.41 -5.11 15.44
N GLY A 18 -1.94 -4.46 14.37
CA GLY A 18 -2.00 -5.05 13.04
C GLY A 18 -1.33 -4.20 11.97
N ASP A 19 -1.20 -4.82 10.79
CA ASP A 19 -0.73 -4.16 9.58
C ASP A 19 -1.76 -3.15 9.05
N CYS A 20 -1.27 -2.26 8.20
CA CYS A 20 -2.11 -1.29 7.49
C CYS A 20 -2.79 -1.99 6.32
N GLU A 21 -4.12 -2.03 6.31
CA GLU A 21 -4.94 -2.68 5.28
C GLU A 21 -5.83 -1.67 4.56
N ALA A 22 -6.18 -1.99 3.32
CA ALA A 22 -7.14 -1.21 2.56
C ALA A 22 -8.54 -1.28 3.20
N CYS A 23 -9.22 -0.15 3.28
CA CYS A 23 -10.58 -0.10 3.76
C CYS A 23 -11.55 -0.76 2.79
N PRO A 24 -12.60 -1.45 3.29
CA PRO A 24 -13.73 -1.86 2.49
C PRO A 24 -14.40 -0.65 1.82
N HIS A 25 -14.94 -0.85 0.61
CA HIS A 25 -15.54 0.22 -0.19
C HIS A 25 -16.70 0.92 0.53
N GLU A 26 -17.45 0.19 1.35
CA GLU A 26 -18.59 0.69 2.12
C GLU A 26 -18.17 1.60 3.28
N LEU A 27 -16.93 1.47 3.75
CA LEU A 27 -16.40 2.18 4.91
C LEU A 27 -15.39 3.27 4.52
N LEU A 28 -15.12 3.48 3.23
CA LEU A 28 -14.14 4.47 2.77
C LEU A 28 -14.44 5.88 3.29
N HIS A 29 -15.72 6.22 3.52
CA HIS A 29 -16.15 7.50 4.06
C HIS A 29 -15.94 7.66 5.57
N GLU A 30 -15.64 6.58 6.30
CA GLU A 30 -15.46 6.62 7.74
C GLU A 30 -14.13 7.31 8.10
N PRO A 31 -14.07 7.99 9.26
CA PRO A 31 -12.89 8.77 9.64
C PRO A 31 -11.64 7.90 9.82
N PHE A 32 -11.80 6.64 10.26
CA PHE A 32 -10.67 5.70 10.38
C PHE A 32 -10.11 5.22 9.04
N CYS A 33 -10.74 5.58 7.92
CA CYS A 33 -10.23 5.31 6.58
C CYS A 33 -9.63 6.56 5.92
N GLN A 34 -9.77 7.75 6.51
CA GLN A 34 -9.32 8.99 5.89
C GLN A 34 -7.91 9.39 6.38
N PRO A 35 -7.06 9.98 5.51
CA PRO A 35 -7.31 10.38 4.12
C PRO A 35 -6.89 9.34 3.07
N PHE A 36 -6.26 8.24 3.48
CA PHE A 36 -5.55 7.34 2.56
C PHE A 36 -6.36 6.12 2.10
N GLY A 37 -7.58 5.94 2.61
CA GLY A 37 -8.38 4.75 2.37
C GLY A 37 -7.83 3.51 3.08
N ASN A 38 -6.94 3.65 4.06
CA ASN A 38 -6.31 2.55 4.77
C ASN A 38 -6.54 2.65 6.28
N ARG A 39 -6.74 1.50 6.93
CA ARG A 39 -6.98 1.38 8.37
C ARG A 39 -6.12 0.29 9.00
N ARG A 40 -5.93 0.35 10.32
CA ARG A 40 -5.36 -0.74 11.12
C ARG A 40 -6.10 -0.90 12.44
N ARG A 41 -6.08 -2.13 12.98
CA ARG A 41 -6.71 -2.43 14.27
C ARG A 41 -5.92 -1.81 15.42
N MET A 42 -6.64 -1.25 16.37
CA MET A 42 -6.12 -0.76 17.65
C MET A 42 -6.71 -1.56 18.80
N HIS A 43 -5.91 -1.68 19.84
CA HIS A 43 -6.28 -2.27 21.11
C HIS A 43 -6.18 -1.20 22.18
N CYS A 44 -7.30 -0.92 22.84
CA CYS A 44 -7.41 0.11 23.85
C CYS A 44 -7.60 -0.51 25.24
N VAL A 45 -6.97 0.07 26.26
CA VAL A 45 -7.06 -0.37 27.66
C VAL A 45 -7.31 0.80 28.59
N ASN A 46 -8.13 0.60 29.63
CA ASN A 46 -8.38 1.61 30.66
C ASN A 46 -7.19 1.67 31.64
N ILE A 47 -6.54 2.83 31.74
CA ILE A 47 -5.36 3.07 32.57
C ILE A 47 -5.75 3.23 34.05
N THR A 48 -6.94 3.76 34.33
CA THR A 48 -7.42 4.07 35.69
C THR A 48 -7.55 2.81 36.57
N GLU A 49 -7.88 1.65 35.97
CA GLU A 49 -7.90 0.36 36.70
C GLU A 49 -6.51 -0.27 36.84
N THR A 50 -5.55 0.09 35.99
CA THR A 50 -4.18 -0.45 36.03
C THR A 50 -3.36 0.18 37.16
N ALA A 51 -3.60 1.47 37.46
CA ALA A 51 -2.91 2.18 38.55
C ALA A 51 -3.31 1.72 39.96
N LEU A 52 -4.45 1.03 40.11
CA LEU A 52 -4.89 0.46 41.38
C LEU A 52 -4.28 -0.92 41.69
N PHE A 53 -3.47 -1.49 40.78
CA PHE A 53 -2.69 -2.71 41.01
C PHE A 53 -1.18 -2.45 40.95
N PRO A 54 -0.57 -1.81 41.96
CA PRO A 54 0.88 -1.78 42.10
C PRO A 54 1.36 -3.12 42.68
N SER A 55 1.44 -4.19 41.88
CA SER A 55 2.17 -5.39 42.31
C SER A 55 2.45 -6.40 41.19
N ILE A 56 3.16 -6.00 40.13
CA ILE A 56 4.10 -6.94 39.50
C ILE A 56 5.40 -6.20 39.18
N PRO A 57 6.43 -6.29 40.03
CA PRO A 57 7.78 -5.99 39.58
C PRO A 57 8.16 -7.05 38.55
N VAL A 58 8.41 -6.62 37.32
CA VAL A 58 9.16 -7.41 36.32
C VAL A 58 10.57 -7.57 36.87
N HIS A 59 10.80 -8.61 37.67
CA HIS A 59 12.14 -9.01 38.07
C HIS A 59 12.68 -10.05 37.10
N ILE A 60 13.61 -9.57 36.29
CA ILE A 60 14.57 -10.31 35.47
C ILE A 60 15.37 -11.27 36.37
N GLY A 61 15.38 -12.57 36.03
CA GLY A 61 16.50 -13.49 36.26
C GLY A 61 16.50 -14.42 37.50
N SER A 62 16.45 -15.74 37.21
CA SER A 62 17.04 -16.89 37.98
C SER A 62 16.11 -17.65 38.97
N PRO A 63 16.43 -18.91 39.37
CA PRO A 63 15.69 -20.13 38.97
C PRO A 63 14.89 -20.82 40.11
N LEU A 64 13.96 -21.71 39.72
CA LEU A 64 13.06 -22.52 40.59
C LEU A 64 13.76 -23.31 41.72
N PRO A 65 13.00 -23.67 42.78
CA PRO A 65 12.81 -25.09 43.13
C PRO A 65 11.34 -25.49 43.45
N PRO A 66 11.05 -26.81 43.60
CA PRO A 66 9.80 -27.45 43.14
C PRO A 66 8.75 -27.77 44.23
N HIS A 67 7.61 -28.31 43.77
CA HIS A 67 6.45 -28.84 44.52
C HIS A 67 5.44 -27.75 44.94
N SER A 68 4.19 -27.75 44.45
CA SER A 68 3.20 -28.79 44.74
C SER A 68 2.00 -28.63 43.80
N SER A 69 1.59 -29.71 43.15
CA SER A 69 0.31 -29.86 42.48
C SER A 69 -0.83 -29.76 43.49
N GLN A 70 -1.75 -28.81 43.30
CA GLN A 70 -3.10 -28.85 43.89
C GLN A 70 -4.06 -27.91 43.16
N THR A 71 -4.86 -28.54 42.30
CA THR A 71 -6.31 -28.34 42.14
C THR A 71 -6.80 -26.95 41.75
N LEU A 72 -7.27 -26.83 40.50
CA LEU A 72 -8.25 -25.83 40.09
C LEU A 72 -9.43 -25.81 41.07
N PRO A 73 -9.83 -24.63 41.55
CA PRO A 73 -11.20 -24.21 41.52
C PRO A 73 -11.36 -23.24 40.34
N HIS A 74 -12.36 -23.51 39.51
CA HIS A 74 -12.83 -22.64 38.44
C HIS A 74 -13.35 -21.32 39.08
N SER A 75 -12.44 -20.39 39.39
CA SER A 75 -12.79 -19.05 39.84
C SER A 75 -12.65 -18.12 38.64
N ASN A 76 -13.80 -17.85 38.04
CA ASN A 76 -14.03 -17.08 36.84
C ASN A 76 -13.78 -15.58 37.09
N ASN A 77 -12.56 -15.21 37.48
CA ASN A 77 -12.12 -13.83 37.65
C ASN A 77 -11.25 -13.41 36.48
N ASN A 78 -11.77 -13.62 35.26
CA ASN A 78 -11.31 -12.85 34.12
C ASN A 78 -11.78 -11.40 34.34
N ARG A 79 -11.01 -10.61 35.09
CA ARG A 79 -10.89 -9.18 34.78
C ARG A 79 -10.15 -9.11 33.45
N GLN A 80 -10.85 -9.54 32.42
CA GLN A 80 -10.62 -9.15 31.05
C GLN A 80 -10.68 -7.64 31.11
N LEU A 81 -9.51 -6.99 31.12
CA LEU A 81 -9.40 -5.60 30.72
C LEU A 81 -10.35 -5.45 29.54
N ASP A 82 -11.29 -4.52 29.61
CA ASP A 82 -12.28 -4.28 28.57
C ASP A 82 -11.54 -3.85 27.29
N GLU A 83 -11.04 -4.84 26.55
CA GLU A 83 -10.25 -4.70 25.34
C GLU A 83 -11.24 -4.37 24.24
N SER A 84 -11.46 -3.08 24.07
CA SER A 84 -12.25 -2.58 22.94
C SER A 84 -11.38 -2.63 21.67
N THR A 85 -11.86 -3.38 20.69
CA THR A 85 -11.27 -3.37 19.34
C THR A 85 -11.69 -2.07 18.65
N ALA A 86 -10.71 -1.21 18.37
CA ALA A 86 -10.92 0.05 17.66
C ALA A 86 -10.18 0.04 16.32
N TRP A 87 -10.46 1.02 15.47
CA TRP A 87 -9.78 1.22 14.20
C TRP A 87 -9.19 2.63 14.15
N GLU A 88 -7.99 2.75 13.59
CA GLU A 88 -7.39 4.04 13.25
C GLU A 88 -6.97 4.08 11.79
N SER A 89 -6.85 5.30 11.26
CA SER A 89 -6.26 5.49 9.94
C SER A 89 -4.75 5.23 9.97
N CYS A 90 -4.23 4.69 8.89
CA CYS A 90 -2.81 4.43 8.73
C CYS A 90 -2.29 5.00 7.41
N GLY A 91 -0.98 4.85 7.18
CA GLY A 91 -0.29 5.41 6.02
C GLY A 91 -0.70 4.76 4.69
N ARG A 92 -0.02 5.20 3.62
CA ARG A 92 -0.15 4.55 2.30
C ARG A 92 0.54 3.19 2.30
N ILE A 93 -0.06 2.22 1.60
CA ILE A 93 0.51 0.88 1.41
C ILE A 93 1.42 0.92 0.19
N VAL A 94 2.74 0.98 0.41
CA VAL A 94 3.75 1.21 -0.64
C VAL A 94 3.75 0.13 -1.71
N ASP A 95 3.48 -1.12 -1.32
CA ASP A 95 3.53 -2.26 -2.25
C ASP A 95 2.40 -2.20 -3.28
N GLN A 96 1.22 -1.73 -2.87
CA GLN A 96 0.07 -1.54 -3.77
C GLN A 96 0.29 -0.36 -4.73
N GLU A 97 0.67 0.79 -4.19
CA GLU A 97 0.96 2.00 -4.99
C GLU A 97 2.07 1.76 -6.04
N ARG A 98 3.06 0.93 -5.70
CA ARG A 98 4.14 0.57 -6.61
C ARG A 98 3.62 -0.23 -7.80
N ALA A 99 2.67 -1.14 -7.60
CA ALA A 99 2.09 -1.92 -8.68
C ALA A 99 1.32 -1.01 -9.65
N ASP A 100 0.47 -0.13 -9.12
CA ASP A 100 -0.31 0.83 -9.89
C ASP A 100 0.59 1.79 -10.69
N PHE A 101 1.70 2.23 -10.08
CA PHE A 101 2.71 3.05 -10.76
C PHE A 101 3.32 2.32 -11.97
N TRP A 102 3.66 1.04 -11.83
CA TRP A 102 4.23 0.27 -12.94
C TRP A 102 3.25 0.04 -14.07
N GLU A 103 1.96 -0.12 -13.78
CA GLU A 103 0.92 -0.19 -14.79
C GLU A 103 0.88 1.09 -15.64
N PHE A 104 0.91 2.26 -14.98
CA PHE A 104 0.96 3.54 -15.66
C PHE A 104 2.21 3.69 -16.53
N ILE A 105 3.39 3.32 -16.02
CA ILE A 105 4.64 3.37 -16.79
C ILE A 105 4.58 2.43 -17.99
N ALA A 106 4.10 1.19 -17.81
CA ALA A 106 3.98 0.22 -18.88
C ALA A 106 3.05 0.72 -20.01
N CYS A 107 1.92 1.34 -19.66
CA CYS A 107 1.02 1.95 -20.64
C CYS A 107 1.70 3.06 -21.46
N ASN A 108 2.47 3.94 -20.81
CA ASN A 108 3.19 5.00 -21.51
C ASN A 108 4.32 4.45 -22.41
N VAL A 109 5.06 3.45 -21.93
CA VAL A 109 6.10 2.77 -22.73
C VAL A 109 5.48 2.09 -23.95
N LEU A 110 4.30 1.48 -23.81
CA LEU A 110 3.57 0.89 -24.92
C LEU A 110 3.20 1.94 -25.97
N PHE A 111 2.62 3.07 -25.56
CA PHE A 111 2.30 4.16 -26.49
C PHE A 111 3.54 4.75 -27.18
N ALA A 112 4.63 4.92 -26.43
CA ALA A 112 5.90 5.38 -26.98
C ALA A 112 6.45 4.37 -28.01
N GLY A 113 6.39 3.07 -27.70
CA GLY A 113 6.81 1.98 -28.57
C GLY A 113 6.00 1.92 -29.87
N ILE A 114 4.67 2.03 -29.80
CA ILE A 114 3.79 2.09 -30.97
C ILE A 114 4.11 3.31 -31.82
N SER A 115 4.28 4.48 -31.18
CA SER A 115 4.62 5.72 -31.88
C SER A 115 5.94 5.60 -32.65
N LEU A 116 6.98 5.06 -31.99
CA LEU A 116 8.28 4.83 -32.60
C LEU A 116 8.22 3.81 -33.74
N PHE A 117 7.44 2.73 -33.57
CA PHE A 117 7.23 1.73 -34.60
C PHE A 117 6.58 2.32 -35.85
N VAL A 118 5.53 3.12 -35.69
CA VAL A 118 4.86 3.81 -36.81
C VAL A 118 5.83 4.76 -37.52
N LEU A 119 6.58 5.56 -36.77
CA LEU A 119 7.60 6.46 -37.33
C LEU A 119 8.67 5.70 -38.11
N PHE A 120 9.18 4.60 -37.55
CA PHE A 120 10.18 3.77 -38.20
C PHE A 120 9.63 3.12 -39.48
N ALA A 121 8.44 2.53 -39.42
CA ALA A 121 7.78 1.92 -40.57
C ALA A 121 7.55 2.93 -41.69
N ARG A 122 7.05 4.13 -41.35
CA ARG A 122 6.87 5.24 -42.30
C ARG A 122 8.20 5.69 -42.90
N SER A 123 9.23 5.83 -42.08
CA SER A 123 10.56 6.25 -42.52
C SER A 123 11.17 5.25 -43.51
N ARG A 124 11.10 3.94 -43.21
CA ARG A 124 11.58 2.90 -44.14
C ARG A 124 10.78 2.88 -45.44
N ARG A 125 9.46 3.05 -45.37
CA ARG A 125 8.60 3.09 -46.56
C ARG A 125 8.98 4.27 -47.46
N LEU A 126 9.21 5.45 -46.89
CA LEU A 126 9.63 6.64 -47.64
C LEU A 126 11.03 6.45 -48.27
N GLN A 127 11.98 5.90 -47.52
CA GLN A 127 13.32 5.59 -48.04
C GLN A 127 13.27 4.59 -49.20
N ALA A 128 12.43 3.55 -49.12
CA ALA A 128 12.26 2.57 -50.19
C ALA A 128 11.67 3.20 -51.47
N LEU A 129 10.73 4.14 -51.34
CA LEU A 129 10.15 4.85 -52.48
C LEU A 129 11.17 5.79 -53.14
N GLN A 130 11.94 6.53 -52.35
CA GLN A 130 13.01 7.40 -52.86
C GLN A 130 14.10 6.59 -53.57
N ALA A 131 14.51 5.44 -53.01
CA ALA A 131 15.46 4.54 -53.64
C ALA A 131 14.96 4.03 -55.00
N ARG A 132 13.66 3.68 -55.11
CA ARG A 132 13.03 3.30 -56.38
C ARG A 132 13.02 4.43 -57.40
N GLN A 133 12.71 5.66 -56.98
CA GLN A 133 12.73 6.83 -57.87
C GLN A 133 14.14 7.15 -58.39
N LEU A 134 15.16 7.03 -57.53
CA LEU A 134 16.56 7.21 -57.94
C LEU A 134 17.00 6.14 -58.96
N ALA A 135 16.69 4.87 -58.69
CA ALA A 135 17.02 3.77 -59.60
C ALA A 135 16.34 3.91 -60.97
N ALA A 136 15.07 4.34 -61.01
CA ALA A 136 14.35 4.59 -62.26
C ALA A 136 15.02 5.67 -63.13
N ARG A 137 15.55 6.74 -62.51
CA ARG A 137 16.26 7.80 -63.24
C ARG A 137 17.61 7.35 -63.78
N ILE A 138 18.39 6.60 -63.01
CA ILE A 138 19.70 6.07 -63.44
C ILE A 138 19.52 5.02 -64.54
N GLY A 139 18.49 4.15 -64.44
CA GLY A 139 18.17 3.16 -65.46
C GLY A 139 17.76 3.75 -66.81
N LEU A 140 17.02 4.87 -66.81
CA LEU A 140 16.62 5.58 -68.03
C LEU A 140 17.82 6.19 -68.79
N ILE A 141 18.77 6.78 -68.08
CA ILE A 141 19.94 7.46 -68.68
C ILE A 141 20.90 6.48 -69.38
N ARG A 142 21.03 5.25 -68.87
CA ARG A 142 21.93 4.23 -69.45
C ARG A 142 21.36 3.61 -70.74
N ASN A 143 20.04 3.63 -70.90
CA ASN A 143 19.39 3.11 -72.10
C ASN A 143 19.42 4.13 -73.25
N THR A 144 19.30 5.44 -72.96
CA THR A 144 19.37 6.49 -73.98
C THR A 144 20.78 6.70 -74.53
N THR A 145 21.82 6.44 -73.75
CA THR A 145 23.22 6.48 -74.23
C THR A 145 23.62 5.28 -75.09
N ARG A 146 22.91 4.14 -75.00
CA ARG A 146 23.18 2.93 -75.81
C ARG A 146 22.49 2.96 -77.19
N VAL A 147 21.55 3.88 -77.44
CA VAL A 147 20.76 3.98 -78.69
C VAL A 147 21.31 5.07 -79.62
N ARG A 148 22.55 5.54 -79.44
CA ARG A 148 23.17 6.48 -80.38
C ARG A 148 24.01 5.69 -81.41
N PRO A 149 23.59 5.61 -82.69
CA PRO A 149 24.36 4.99 -83.77
C PRO A 149 25.63 5.77 -84.10
#